data_AF-R4S1I9-F1
#
_entry.id   AF-R4S1I9-F1
#
_cell.length_a   1.000
_cell.length_b   1.000
_cell.length_c   1.000
_cell.angle_alpha   90.00
_cell.angle_beta   90.00
_cell.angle_gamma   90.00
#
_symmetry.space_group_name_H-M   'P 1'
#
loop_
_entity.id
_entity.type
_entity.pdbx_description
1 polymer ?
#
loop_
_entity_poly.entity_id
_entity_poly.type
_entity_poly.pdbx_seq_one_letter_code
_entity_poly.pdbx_strand_id
1 'polypeptide(L)'
;MEEQQKKKILVSSAVAVVLAVVIAVLVWLMFFKKIQLSNVLKTNTEKITLTQGEITNPQQDSVLNKVKKNTDSQVKLADITITLTDESKKLKVAAKDSSKFQGHVEYNLVQASQAAPAKVELNTVLKPASEKITLTQEEITTPQQDSVLNKVKKNADSQVKLADVTLTVADNKLKVTANGSSQFKGFVEYNLS
;
A
#
# COMPACT_ATOMS: atom_id res chain seq x y z
N MET A 1 10.46 -55.98 -58.81
CA MET A 1 10.85 -55.81 -57.38
C MET A 1 11.00 -54.34 -56.98
N GLU A 2 11.40 -53.44 -57.88
CA GLU A 2 11.68 -52.01 -57.60
C GLU A 2 10.44 -51.16 -57.25
N GLU A 3 9.30 -51.42 -57.89
CA GLU A 3 8.01 -50.72 -57.68
C GLU A 3 7.45 -50.88 -56.24
N GLN A 4 7.61 -52.08 -55.68
CA GLN A 4 7.15 -52.42 -54.33
C GLN A 4 7.97 -51.73 -53.22
N GLN A 5 9.27 -51.49 -53.47
CA GLN A 5 10.11 -50.74 -52.53
C GLN A 5 9.79 -49.24 -52.53
N LYS A 6 9.55 -48.65 -53.70
CA LYS A 6 9.16 -47.22 -53.82
C LYS A 6 7.84 -46.93 -53.09
N LYS A 7 6.83 -47.80 -53.21
CA LYS A 7 5.57 -47.68 -52.45
C LYS A 7 5.77 -47.80 -50.93
N LYS A 8 6.59 -48.74 -50.47
CA LYS A 8 6.88 -48.88 -49.03
C LYS A 8 7.57 -47.65 -48.44
N ILE A 9 8.53 -47.06 -49.16
CA ILE A 9 9.25 -45.85 -48.73
C ILE A 9 8.31 -44.64 -48.74
N LEU A 10 7.46 -44.51 -49.77
CA LEU A 10 6.49 -43.41 -49.87
C LEU A 10 5.44 -43.46 -48.74
N VAL A 11 4.97 -44.67 -48.41
CA VAL A 11 4.00 -44.87 -47.32
C VAL A 11 4.67 -44.65 -45.96
N SER A 12 5.93 -45.08 -45.76
CA SER A 12 6.63 -44.81 -44.49
C SER A 12 6.94 -43.33 -44.29
N SER A 13 7.28 -42.60 -45.36
CA SER A 13 7.51 -41.14 -45.28
C SER A 13 6.22 -40.36 -44.99
N ALA A 14 5.09 -40.76 -45.59
CA ALA A 14 3.81 -40.10 -45.34
C ALA A 14 3.35 -40.30 -43.88
N VAL A 15 3.52 -41.51 -43.33
CA VAL A 15 3.20 -41.80 -41.93
C VAL A 15 4.08 -41.00 -40.96
N ALA A 16 5.38 -40.87 -41.25
CA ALA A 16 6.29 -40.09 -40.42
C ALA A 16 5.95 -38.58 -40.40
N VAL A 17 5.58 -38.00 -41.56
CA VAL A 17 5.18 -36.59 -41.66
C VAL A 17 3.88 -36.35 -40.91
N VAL A 18 2.87 -37.23 -41.07
CA VAL A 18 1.60 -37.11 -40.33
C VAL A 18 1.85 -37.19 -38.83
N LEU A 19 2.69 -38.12 -38.37
CA LEU A 19 3.03 -38.24 -36.95
C LEU A 19 3.75 -36.99 -36.42
N ALA A 20 4.71 -36.44 -37.17
CA ALA A 20 5.41 -35.21 -36.79
C ALA A 20 4.47 -34.00 -36.70
N VAL A 21 3.52 -33.86 -37.64
CA VAL A 21 2.50 -32.80 -37.60
C VAL A 21 1.57 -32.97 -36.41
N VAL A 22 1.12 -34.20 -36.11
CA VAL A 22 0.28 -34.48 -34.94
C VAL A 22 1.03 -34.15 -33.64
N ILE A 23 2.30 -34.54 -33.52
CA ILE A 23 3.13 -34.19 -32.36
C ILE A 23 3.30 -32.67 -32.27
N ALA A 24 3.60 -31.98 -33.37
CA ALA A 24 3.73 -30.52 -33.38
C ALA A 24 2.43 -29.82 -32.96
N VAL A 25 1.27 -30.29 -33.41
CA VAL A 25 -0.04 -29.76 -33.02
C VAL A 25 -0.34 -30.06 -31.55
N LEU A 26 -0.01 -31.25 -31.04
CA LEU A 26 -0.20 -31.60 -29.63
C LEU A 26 0.74 -30.80 -28.71
N VAL A 27 2.00 -30.64 -29.11
CA VAL A 27 2.99 -29.79 -28.44
C VAL A 27 2.48 -28.34 -28.45
N TRP A 28 2.03 -27.84 -29.60
CA TRP A 28 1.45 -26.50 -29.73
C TRP A 28 0.22 -26.32 -28.81
N LEU A 29 -0.71 -27.28 -28.78
CA LEU A 29 -1.87 -27.25 -27.89
C LEU A 29 -1.49 -27.29 -26.40
N MET A 30 -0.47 -28.06 -26.01
CA MET A 30 0.01 -28.13 -24.63
C MET A 30 0.70 -26.84 -24.18
N PHE A 31 1.46 -26.18 -25.06
CA PHE A 31 2.13 -24.91 -24.75
C PHE A 31 1.20 -23.69 -24.80
N PHE A 32 0.05 -23.77 -25.50
CA PHE A 32 -0.89 -22.64 -25.64
C PHE A 32 -2.02 -22.61 -24.61
N LYS A 33 -2.19 -23.63 -23.76
CA LYS A 33 -3.27 -23.63 -22.77
C LYS A 33 -2.95 -22.68 -21.62
N LYS A 34 -3.41 -21.43 -21.74
CA LYS A 34 -3.28 -20.41 -20.69
C LYS A 34 -4.07 -20.79 -19.44
N ILE A 35 -3.53 -20.45 -18.27
CA ILE A 35 -4.13 -20.70 -16.96
C ILE A 35 -5.01 -19.51 -16.57
N GLN A 36 -6.27 -19.75 -16.20
CA GLN A 36 -7.15 -18.69 -15.71
C GLN A 36 -6.62 -18.12 -14.39
N LEU A 37 -6.54 -16.79 -14.26
CA LEU A 37 -6.10 -16.16 -13.00
C LEU A 37 -6.99 -16.54 -11.80
N SER A 38 -8.29 -16.75 -12.01
CA SER A 38 -9.21 -17.23 -10.96
C SER A 38 -8.84 -18.61 -10.38
N ASN A 39 -8.02 -19.40 -11.08
CA ASN A 39 -7.54 -20.68 -10.57
C ASN A 39 -6.37 -20.54 -9.60
N VAL A 40 -5.60 -19.44 -9.68
CA VAL A 40 -4.35 -19.23 -8.91
C VAL A 40 -4.43 -18.08 -7.91
N LEU A 41 -5.42 -17.20 -8.06
CA LEU A 41 -5.73 -16.12 -7.13
C LEU A 41 -6.94 -16.46 -6.25
N LYS A 42 -7.03 -15.83 -5.08
CA LYS A 42 -8.18 -15.94 -4.16
C LYS A 42 -9.47 -15.49 -4.85
N THR A 43 -10.61 -15.96 -4.36
CA THR A 43 -11.92 -15.58 -4.91
C THR A 43 -12.19 -14.09 -4.68
N ASN A 44 -12.89 -13.45 -5.61
CA ASN A 44 -13.27 -12.03 -5.54
C ASN A 44 -14.37 -11.71 -4.52
N THR A 45 -14.85 -12.72 -3.79
CA THR A 45 -15.80 -12.58 -2.68
C THR A 45 -15.13 -12.01 -1.43
N GLU A 46 -13.81 -12.13 -1.33
CA GLU A 46 -13.03 -11.58 -0.22
C GLU A 46 -12.71 -10.11 -0.46
N LYS A 47 -12.80 -9.30 0.60
CA LYS A 47 -12.33 -7.91 0.55
C LYS A 47 -10.84 -7.86 0.83
N ILE A 48 -10.12 -7.00 0.11
CA ILE A 48 -8.68 -6.80 0.27
C ILE A 48 -8.42 -5.47 0.95
N THR A 49 -7.45 -5.43 1.87
CA THR A 49 -6.97 -4.20 2.51
C THR A 49 -5.58 -3.86 1.99
N LEU A 50 -5.40 -2.63 1.50
CA LEU A 50 -4.10 -2.10 1.06
C LEU A 50 -3.65 -0.97 1.99
N THR A 51 -2.34 -0.84 2.17
CA THR A 51 -1.71 0.31 2.81
C THR A 51 -1.66 1.50 1.85
N GLN A 52 -1.36 2.71 2.35
CA GLN A 52 -1.21 3.88 1.49
C GLN A 52 -0.07 3.73 0.46
N GLY A 53 1.03 3.09 0.83
CA GLY A 53 2.14 2.79 -0.07
C GLY A 53 1.71 1.87 -1.22
N GLU A 54 0.90 0.86 -0.90
CA GLU A 54 0.35 -0.07 -1.90
C GLU A 54 -0.75 0.56 -2.76
N ILE A 55 -1.49 1.55 -2.24
CA ILE A 55 -2.48 2.31 -3.03
C ILE A 55 -1.76 3.20 -4.05
N THR A 56 -0.69 3.88 -3.63
CA THR A 56 0.08 4.78 -4.50
C THR A 56 0.93 4.03 -5.51
N ASN A 57 1.35 2.81 -5.20
CA ASN A 57 2.07 1.93 -6.11
C ASN A 57 1.59 0.47 -5.98
N PRO A 58 0.53 0.08 -6.71
CA PRO A 58 -0.10 -1.23 -6.56
C PRO A 58 0.67 -2.38 -7.21
N GLN A 59 1.63 -2.11 -8.11
CA GLN A 59 2.42 -3.13 -8.80
C GLN A 59 3.58 -3.62 -7.91
N GLN A 60 3.27 -4.27 -6.79
CA GLN A 60 4.25 -4.75 -5.81
C GLN A 60 3.93 -6.15 -5.29
N ASP A 61 4.95 -6.87 -4.81
CA ASP A 61 4.81 -8.25 -4.36
C ASP A 61 3.92 -8.34 -3.10
N SER A 62 3.95 -7.32 -2.25
CA SER A 62 3.09 -7.26 -1.05
C SER A 62 1.60 -7.27 -1.44
N VAL A 63 1.24 -6.57 -2.52
CA VAL A 63 -0.13 -6.54 -3.06
C VAL A 63 -0.49 -7.88 -3.68
N LEU A 64 0.41 -8.47 -4.48
CA LEU A 64 0.20 -9.79 -5.07
C LEU A 64 0.00 -10.87 -4.01
N ASN A 65 0.79 -10.85 -2.94
CA ASN A 65 0.69 -11.82 -1.84
C ASN A 65 -0.66 -11.78 -1.12
N LYS A 66 -1.36 -10.65 -1.13
CA LYS A 66 -2.71 -10.53 -0.54
C LYS A 66 -3.78 -11.26 -1.33
N VAL A 67 -3.60 -11.38 -2.64
CA VAL A 67 -4.58 -11.95 -3.58
C VAL A 67 -4.19 -13.31 -4.12
N LYS A 68 -2.95 -13.77 -3.92
CA LYS A 68 -2.47 -15.08 -4.32
C LYS A 68 -3.00 -16.19 -3.40
N LYS A 69 -3.31 -17.37 -3.94
CA LYS A 69 -3.65 -18.54 -3.11
C LYS A 69 -2.39 -19.01 -2.35
N ASN A 70 -2.56 -19.40 -1.09
CA ASN A 70 -1.44 -19.83 -0.23
C ASN A 70 -0.64 -21.02 -0.80
N THR A 71 -1.26 -21.87 -1.61
CA THR A 71 -0.66 -23.07 -2.19
C THR A 71 -0.06 -22.87 -3.58
N ASP A 72 -0.25 -21.71 -4.19
CA ASP A 72 0.21 -21.46 -5.56
C ASP A 72 1.47 -20.60 -5.51
N SER A 73 2.57 -21.04 -6.14
CA SER A 73 3.81 -20.26 -6.25
C SER A 73 4.03 -19.66 -7.64
N GLN A 74 3.15 -19.94 -8.60
CA GLN A 74 3.43 -19.76 -10.03
C GLN A 74 3.19 -18.35 -10.55
N VAL A 75 2.22 -17.61 -10.00
CA VAL A 75 1.95 -16.24 -10.47
C VAL A 75 3.00 -15.27 -9.91
N LYS A 76 3.59 -14.47 -10.80
CA LYS A 76 4.61 -13.45 -10.48
C LYS A 76 4.18 -12.10 -11.04
N LEU A 77 4.68 -11.00 -10.48
CA LEU A 77 4.41 -9.65 -11.01
C LEU A 77 4.79 -9.49 -12.49
N ALA A 78 5.79 -10.22 -12.97
CA ALA A 78 6.17 -10.21 -14.38
C ALA A 78 5.02 -10.65 -15.29
N ASP A 79 4.13 -11.52 -14.82
CA ASP A 79 3.04 -12.12 -15.58
C ASP A 79 1.73 -11.30 -15.56
N ILE A 80 1.62 -10.30 -14.69
CA ILE A 80 0.36 -9.60 -14.41
C ILE A 80 0.53 -8.09 -14.33
N THR A 81 -0.58 -7.39 -14.50
CA THR A 81 -0.74 -5.97 -14.19
C THR A 81 -1.71 -5.84 -13.04
N ILE A 82 -1.32 -5.11 -12.00
CA ILE A 82 -2.13 -4.79 -10.84
C ILE A 82 -2.47 -3.30 -10.89
N THR A 83 -3.76 -2.97 -10.94
CA THR A 83 -4.24 -1.59 -10.99
C THR A 83 -5.37 -1.36 -10.02
N LEU A 84 -5.53 -0.10 -9.62
CA LEU A 84 -6.72 0.36 -8.93
C LEU A 84 -7.76 0.83 -9.94
N THR A 85 -9.02 0.46 -9.70
CA THR A 85 -10.17 0.88 -10.51
C THR A 85 -11.25 1.45 -9.61
N ASP A 86 -12.29 2.04 -10.23
CA ASP A 86 -13.46 2.57 -9.50
C ASP A 86 -13.05 3.53 -8.37
N GLU A 87 -12.27 4.57 -8.71
CA GLU A 87 -11.77 5.56 -7.74
C GLU A 87 -11.00 4.93 -6.56
N SER A 88 -10.21 3.89 -6.83
CA SER A 88 -9.48 3.13 -5.79
C SER A 88 -10.38 2.38 -4.80
N LYS A 89 -11.60 2.04 -5.19
CA LYS A 89 -12.49 1.14 -4.45
C LYS A 89 -12.28 -0.33 -4.85
N LYS A 90 -11.58 -0.59 -5.95
CA LYS A 90 -11.33 -1.94 -6.44
C LYS A 90 -9.86 -2.14 -6.81
N LEU A 91 -9.39 -3.35 -6.60
CA LEU A 91 -8.08 -3.83 -7.05
C LEU A 91 -8.29 -4.81 -8.19
N LYS A 92 -7.77 -4.50 -9.38
CA LYS A 92 -7.82 -5.36 -10.55
C LYS A 92 -6.47 -6.02 -10.77
N VAL A 93 -6.48 -7.34 -10.94
CA VAL A 93 -5.31 -8.12 -11.36
C VAL A 93 -5.61 -8.74 -12.72
N ALA A 94 -4.87 -8.35 -13.75
CA ALA A 94 -5.05 -8.82 -15.11
C ALA A 94 -3.79 -9.52 -15.61
N ALA A 95 -3.96 -10.60 -16.37
CA ALA A 95 -2.84 -11.29 -17.00
C ALA A 95 -2.27 -10.44 -18.14
N LYS A 96 -0.93 -10.42 -18.28
CA LYS A 96 -0.28 -9.84 -19.45
C LYS A 96 -0.38 -10.79 -20.65
N ASP A 97 -0.37 -10.24 -21.85
CA ASP A 97 -0.51 -11.01 -23.09
C ASP A 97 0.58 -12.06 -23.27
N SER A 98 1.81 -11.72 -22.89
CA SER A 98 2.98 -12.61 -22.92
C SER A 98 3.00 -13.65 -21.81
N SER A 99 2.09 -13.57 -20.84
CA SER A 99 2.06 -14.52 -19.72
C SER A 99 1.38 -15.83 -20.12
N LYS A 100 1.72 -16.89 -19.40
CA LYS A 100 1.00 -18.17 -19.43
C LYS A 100 -0.39 -18.09 -18.79
N PHE A 101 -0.80 -16.93 -18.26
CA PHE A 101 -2.09 -16.72 -17.62
C PHE A 101 -3.05 -15.96 -18.55
N GLN A 102 -4.34 -16.04 -18.25
CA GLN A 102 -5.38 -15.27 -18.93
C GLN A 102 -6.46 -14.78 -17.96
N GLY A 103 -7.23 -13.81 -18.43
CA GLY A 103 -8.35 -13.24 -17.69
C GLY A 103 -7.92 -12.18 -16.67
N HIS A 104 -8.85 -11.80 -15.81
CA HIS A 104 -8.64 -10.85 -14.73
C HIS A 104 -9.51 -11.20 -13.53
N VAL A 105 -9.12 -10.71 -12.35
CA VAL A 105 -9.91 -10.79 -11.11
C VAL A 105 -9.97 -9.39 -10.51
N GLU A 106 -11.16 -8.97 -10.08
CA GLU A 106 -11.37 -7.70 -9.37
C GLU A 106 -11.78 -7.97 -7.93
N TYR A 107 -11.11 -7.32 -6.98
CA TYR A 107 -11.40 -7.40 -5.56
C TYR A 107 -11.99 -6.08 -5.09
N ASN A 108 -13.02 -6.16 -4.26
CA ASN A 108 -13.46 -4.98 -3.52
C ASN A 108 -12.41 -4.62 -2.48
N LEU A 109 -11.99 -3.37 -2.46
CA LEU A 109 -11.12 -2.87 -1.42
C LEU A 109 -11.96 -2.51 -0.20
N VAL A 110 -11.55 -3.00 0.96
CA VAL A 110 -11.76 -2.25 2.18
C VAL A 110 -10.71 -1.17 2.10
N GLN A 111 -11.12 0.04 1.73
CA GLN A 111 -10.33 1.21 2.10
C GLN A 111 -10.05 1.02 3.58
N ALA A 112 -8.78 0.93 3.97
CA ALA A 112 -8.44 1.17 5.36
C ALA A 112 -8.98 2.58 5.61
N SER A 113 -10.17 2.67 6.19
CA SER A 113 -10.75 3.94 6.58
C SER A 113 -9.65 4.58 7.40
N GLN A 114 -9.07 5.63 6.84
CA GLN A 114 -8.14 6.47 7.55
C GLN A 114 -8.97 7.12 8.65
N ALA A 115 -9.20 6.41 9.75
CA ALA A 115 -9.17 7.09 11.02
C ALA A 115 -7.77 7.69 11.05
N ALA A 116 -7.66 8.99 10.72
CA ALA A 116 -6.46 9.75 11.01
C ALA A 116 -6.04 9.34 12.43
N PRO A 117 -4.76 9.01 12.67
CA PRO A 117 -4.33 8.55 13.98
C PRO A 117 -4.89 9.51 15.03
N ALA A 118 -5.56 8.97 16.04
CA ALA A 118 -6.28 9.78 17.01
C ALA A 118 -5.32 10.82 17.58
N LYS A 119 -5.58 12.10 17.28
CA LYS A 119 -4.71 13.18 17.72
C LYS A 119 -4.69 13.24 19.24
N VAL A 120 -3.51 13.44 19.81
CA VAL A 120 -3.31 13.53 21.26
C VAL A 120 -3.66 14.94 21.74
N GLU A 121 -4.49 15.07 22.78
CA GLU A 121 -4.82 16.38 23.38
C GLU A 121 -3.59 16.98 24.06
N LEU A 122 -3.27 18.25 23.78
CA LEU A 122 -2.10 18.92 24.37
C LEU A 122 -2.10 18.92 25.89
N ASN A 123 -3.27 18.99 26.54
CA ASN A 123 -3.39 18.95 28.00
C ASN A 123 -2.96 17.62 28.64
N THR A 124 -2.73 16.56 27.85
CA THR A 124 -2.24 15.27 28.35
C THR A 124 -0.71 15.19 28.38
N VAL A 125 -0.05 15.99 27.52
CA VAL A 125 1.41 15.96 27.27
C VAL A 125 2.13 17.23 27.73
N LEU A 126 1.39 18.29 28.05
CA LEU A 126 1.87 19.51 28.67
C LEU A 126 1.49 19.56 30.16
N LYS A 127 2.13 20.47 30.90
CA LYS A 127 1.80 20.77 32.29
C LYS A 127 0.36 21.25 32.44
N PRO A 128 -0.27 21.06 33.62
CA PRO A 128 -1.64 21.52 33.85
C PRO A 128 -1.76 23.04 33.73
N ALA A 129 -2.88 23.52 33.16
CA ALA A 129 -3.14 24.95 32.95
C ALA A 129 -3.21 25.79 34.25
N SER A 130 -3.36 25.14 35.40
CA SER A 130 -3.33 25.77 36.72
C SER A 130 -1.91 26.17 37.16
N GLU A 131 -0.87 25.62 36.53
CA GLU A 131 0.51 25.99 36.81
C GLU A 131 0.82 27.36 36.18
N LYS A 132 1.52 28.21 36.94
CA LYS A 132 2.01 29.48 36.39
C LYS A 132 3.37 29.29 35.74
N ILE A 133 3.62 30.01 34.65
CA ILE A 133 4.87 29.93 33.89
C ILE A 133 5.60 31.26 33.99
N THR A 134 6.90 31.22 34.30
CA THR A 134 7.75 32.40 34.27
C THR A 134 8.49 32.46 32.94
N LEU A 135 8.34 33.57 32.22
CA LEU A 135 9.07 33.87 30.99
C LEU A 135 10.01 35.05 31.21
N THR A 136 11.13 35.05 30.50
CA THR A 136 12.00 36.22 30.40
C THR A 136 11.37 37.25 29.47
N GLN A 137 11.85 38.49 29.51
CA GLN A 137 11.38 39.55 28.61
C GLN A 137 11.57 39.18 27.13
N GLU A 138 12.68 38.51 26.79
CA GLU A 138 12.94 38.01 25.44
C GLU A 138 11.90 36.97 25.01
N GLU A 139 11.64 35.97 25.85
CA GLU A 139 10.64 34.94 25.61
C GLU A 139 9.21 35.50 25.49
N ILE A 140 8.91 36.62 26.16
CA ILE A 140 7.63 37.32 25.99
C ILE A 140 7.55 37.96 24.60
N THR A 141 8.62 38.62 24.15
CA THR A 141 8.64 39.31 22.85
C THR A 141 8.72 38.34 21.67
N THR A 142 9.38 37.19 21.85
CA THR A 142 9.57 36.17 20.82
C THR A 142 9.24 34.78 21.38
N PRO A 143 7.95 34.44 21.55
CA PRO A 143 7.54 33.24 22.28
C PRO A 143 7.74 31.92 21.53
N GLN A 144 7.91 31.94 20.20
CA GLN A 144 8.08 30.73 19.39
C GLN A 144 9.52 30.21 19.47
N GLN A 145 9.92 29.69 20.63
CA GLN A 145 11.26 29.16 20.89
C GLN A 145 11.20 27.89 21.75
N ASP A 146 12.22 27.03 21.65
CA ASP A 146 12.30 25.79 22.42
C ASP A 146 12.40 26.06 23.94
N SER A 147 13.03 27.16 24.37
CA SER A 147 13.13 27.50 25.79
C SER A 147 11.73 27.69 26.42
N VAL A 148 10.81 28.33 25.70
CA VAL A 148 9.42 28.53 26.11
C VAL A 148 8.66 27.20 26.12
N LEU A 149 8.80 26.40 25.06
CA LEU A 149 8.15 25.08 25.00
C LEU A 149 8.61 24.16 26.13
N ASN A 150 9.90 24.15 26.45
CA ASN A 150 10.47 23.30 27.49
C ASN A 150 9.93 23.63 28.89
N LYS A 151 9.48 24.88 29.14
CA LYS A 151 8.87 25.29 30.42
C LYS A 151 7.48 24.71 30.63
N VAL A 152 6.75 24.40 29.55
CA VAL A 152 5.37 23.89 29.58
C VAL A 152 5.27 22.38 29.34
N LYS A 153 6.36 21.70 28.97
CA LYS A 153 6.38 20.24 28.85
C LYS A 153 6.12 19.58 30.20
N LYS A 154 5.25 18.56 30.19
CA LYS A 154 4.94 17.77 31.39
C LYS A 154 6.18 17.07 31.94
N ASN A 155 6.93 16.41 31.05
CA ASN A 155 8.16 15.67 31.34
C ASN A 155 9.20 15.94 30.23
N ALA A 156 10.49 15.70 30.50
CA ALA A 156 11.57 15.83 29.51
C ALA A 156 11.35 14.96 28.24
N ASP A 157 10.72 13.80 28.40
CA ASP A 157 10.43 12.85 27.31
C ASP A 157 9.19 13.20 26.48
N SER A 158 8.54 14.34 26.75
CA SER A 158 7.36 14.78 26.00
C SER A 158 7.70 14.95 24.51
N GLN A 159 6.96 14.24 23.66
CA GLN A 159 7.16 14.18 22.21
C GLN A 159 6.77 15.47 21.47
N VAL A 160 6.24 16.48 22.18
CA VAL A 160 5.85 17.76 21.59
C VAL A 160 7.10 18.51 21.14
N LYS A 161 7.18 18.82 19.84
CA LYS A 161 8.25 19.64 19.25
C LYS A 161 7.73 21.04 18.94
N LEU A 162 8.63 22.00 18.78
CA LEU A 162 8.26 23.37 18.46
C LEU A 162 7.48 23.49 17.14
N ALA A 163 7.77 22.64 16.16
CA ALA A 163 7.02 22.60 14.89
C ALA A 163 5.56 22.12 15.04
N ASP A 164 5.26 21.39 16.12
CA ASP A 164 3.93 20.84 16.38
C ASP A 164 2.97 21.88 16.97
N VAL A 165 3.46 23.04 17.42
CA VAL A 165 2.67 24.01 18.18
C VAL A 165 2.98 25.45 17.79
N THR A 166 2.01 26.33 18.01
CA THR A 166 2.20 27.78 18.01
C THR A 166 2.15 28.29 19.45
N LEU A 167 3.15 29.09 19.82
CA LEU A 167 3.30 29.72 21.12
C LEU A 167 3.02 31.22 20.97
N THR A 168 2.05 31.73 21.71
CA THR A 168 1.69 33.17 21.70
C THR A 168 1.56 33.69 23.12
N VAL A 169 2.11 34.87 23.36
CA VAL A 169 1.95 35.60 24.62
C VAL A 169 1.06 36.81 24.40
N ALA A 170 -0.03 36.90 25.14
CA ALA A 170 -0.97 38.02 25.14
C ALA A 170 -1.67 38.08 26.50
N ASP A 171 -2.08 39.27 26.94
CA ASP A 171 -2.87 39.47 28.16
C ASP A 171 -2.31 38.77 29.41
N ASN A 172 -0.98 38.82 29.57
CA ASN A 172 -0.23 38.15 30.64
C ASN A 172 -0.44 36.62 30.70
N LYS A 173 -0.64 36.01 29.53
CA LYS A 173 -0.83 34.56 29.38
C LYS A 173 0.00 34.01 28.23
N LEU A 174 0.48 32.78 28.40
CA LEU A 174 1.08 31.98 27.34
C LEU A 174 0.05 30.99 26.83
N LYS A 175 -0.28 31.05 25.55
CA LYS A 175 -1.15 30.08 24.87
C LYS A 175 -0.33 29.18 23.96
N VAL A 176 -0.52 27.88 24.11
CA VAL A 176 0.10 26.81 23.30
C VAL A 176 -1.00 26.15 22.49
N THR A 177 -0.94 26.26 21.17
CA THR A 177 -1.99 25.73 20.28
C THR A 177 -1.39 24.67 19.35
N ALA A 178 -2.06 23.52 19.19
CA ALA A 178 -1.58 22.48 18.30
C ALA A 178 -1.67 22.95 16.84
N ASN A 179 -0.61 22.72 16.08
CA ASN A 179 -0.59 22.99 14.65
C ASN A 179 -1.45 21.95 13.91
N GLY A 180 -2.15 22.37 12.85
CA GLY A 180 -3.13 21.53 12.15
C GLY A 180 -2.55 20.26 11.53
N SER A 181 -1.28 20.32 11.11
CA SER A 181 -0.52 19.18 10.58
C SER A 181 0.11 18.29 11.65
N SER A 182 0.10 18.68 12.92
CA SER A 182 0.69 17.90 14.01
C SER A 182 -0.18 16.71 14.42
N GLN A 183 0.44 15.77 15.11
CA GLN A 183 -0.20 14.65 15.81
C GLN A 183 -1.00 15.07 17.06
N PHE A 184 -0.95 16.35 17.43
CA PHE A 184 -1.64 16.89 18.59
C PHE A 184 -2.89 17.69 18.19
N LYS A 185 -3.77 17.93 19.16
CA LYS A 185 -4.94 18.80 19.03
C LYS A 185 -5.19 19.61 20.31
N GLY A 186 -6.06 20.60 20.18
CA GLY A 186 -6.46 21.48 21.27
C GLY A 186 -5.47 22.61 21.54
N PHE A 187 -5.64 23.25 22.69
CA PHE A 187 -4.75 24.29 23.20
C PHE A 187 -4.65 24.22 24.72
N VAL A 188 -3.60 24.81 25.29
CA VAL A 188 -3.44 25.03 26.73
C VAL A 188 -3.03 26.48 26.94
N GLU A 189 -3.60 27.12 27.97
CA GLU A 189 -3.32 28.52 28.31
C GLU A 189 -2.82 28.60 29.75
N TYR A 190 -1.70 29.27 29.95
CA TYR A 190 -1.02 29.42 31.23
C TYR A 190 -1.01 30.89 31.64
N ASN A 191 -1.25 31.16 32.92
CA ASN A 191 -1.00 32.49 33.48
C ASN A 191 0.50 32.69 33.65
N LEU A 192 0.98 33.88 33.30
CA LEU A 192 2.37 34.26 33.54
C LEU A 192 2.54 34.75 34.99
N SER A 193 3.66 34.36 35.61
CA SER A 193 4.10 34.83 36.93
C SER A 193 4.95 36.08 36.82
#